data_AF-A0A7Y2YJ41-F1
#
_entry.id   AF-A0A7Y2YJ41-F1
#
_cell.length_a   1.000
_cell.length_b   1.000
_cell.length_c   1.000
_cell.angle_alpha   90.00
_cell.angle_beta   90.00
_cell.angle_gamma   90.00
#
_symmetry.space_group_name_H-M   'P 1'
#
loop_
_entity.id
_entity.type
_entity.pdbx_description
1 polymer ?
#
loop_
_entity_poly.entity_id
_entity_poly.type
_entity_poly.pdbx_seq_one_letter_code
_entity_poly.pdbx_strand_id
1 'polypeptide(L)'
;MTPETVLDIPDIADIHLAHARIRERIRSTPVLADPDLDETLGCQVFCKCENLQRTGAFKFRGASNAVARLGEAGVDGDVATHSSGNHGAALALAARLEGRNAHVVMPSDSSPLKIEAVRRYGGEVHFCEPTHQSRAEELERLLEGGLIAVHPYDNADIIAGQGTAALELEQEVPTLEVLMTPIGGGGLISGSAIATRAWGVSIFGVEPEGAADTVDSLERGAIIETYRPDTIADGLRAIVGVRNFEVIRRHVKRVLTVSDDDLREAMTLAWRSLRLLIEPSSATVLAAIRRHPEHFAGKKVGVIISGGNIHPADWARMTGETP
;
A
#
# COMPACT_ATOMS: atom_id res chain seq x y z
N MET A 1 21.24 -16.03 24.50
CA MET A 1 21.14 -15.64 23.08
C MET A 1 20.00 -16.45 22.48
N THR A 2 18.83 -15.86 22.33
CA THR A 2 17.79 -16.39 21.43
C THR A 2 18.39 -16.45 20.03
N PRO A 3 18.14 -17.48 19.22
CA PRO A 3 18.57 -17.48 17.83
C PRO A 3 18.00 -16.22 17.18
N GLU A 4 18.82 -15.43 16.49
CA GLU A 4 18.29 -14.39 15.61
C GLU A 4 17.38 -15.08 14.61
N THR A 5 16.07 -14.87 14.75
CA THR A 5 15.10 -15.33 13.76
C THR A 5 15.42 -14.62 12.46
N VAL A 6 15.99 -15.35 11.50
CA VAL A 6 16.25 -14.82 10.17
C VAL A 6 14.90 -14.46 9.56
N LEU A 7 14.62 -13.15 9.45
CA LEU A 7 13.42 -12.67 8.80
C LEU A 7 13.52 -12.95 7.30
N ASP A 8 12.51 -13.63 6.76
CA ASP A 8 12.35 -13.87 5.34
C ASP A 8 11.94 -12.55 4.64
N ILE A 9 12.94 -11.74 4.28
CA ILE A 9 12.79 -10.46 3.58
C ILE A 9 13.21 -10.68 2.13
N PRO A 10 12.36 -10.35 1.14
CA PRO A 10 12.71 -10.54 -0.27
C PRO A 10 13.87 -9.64 -0.69
N ASP A 11 14.58 -10.03 -1.74
CA ASP A 11 15.58 -9.21 -2.38
C ASP A 11 15.11 -8.67 -3.75
N ILE A 12 16.04 -8.05 -4.50
CA ILE A 12 15.73 -7.49 -5.82
C ILE A 12 15.38 -8.57 -6.85
N ALA A 13 15.98 -9.77 -6.76
CA ALA A 13 15.66 -10.87 -7.66
C ALA A 13 14.22 -11.34 -7.45
N ASP A 14 13.76 -11.39 -6.19
CA ASP A 14 12.36 -11.72 -5.88
C ASP A 14 11.38 -10.71 -6.49
N ILE A 15 11.73 -9.41 -6.51
CA ILE A 15 10.91 -8.37 -7.16
C ILE A 15 10.87 -8.56 -8.68
N HIS A 16 12.02 -8.86 -9.31
CA HIS A 16 12.04 -9.15 -10.74
C HIS A 16 11.23 -10.40 -11.10
N LEU A 17 11.34 -11.46 -10.31
CA LEU A 17 10.53 -12.66 -10.46
C LEU A 17 9.05 -12.37 -10.24
N ALA A 18 8.70 -11.57 -9.23
CA ALA A 18 7.34 -11.12 -8.98
C ALA A 18 6.79 -10.34 -10.17
N HIS A 19 7.57 -9.41 -10.74
CA HIS A 19 7.16 -8.65 -11.91
C HIS A 19 6.89 -9.56 -13.12
N ALA A 20 7.81 -10.50 -13.40
CA ALA A 20 7.63 -11.46 -14.49
C ALA A 20 6.37 -12.32 -14.29
N ARG A 21 6.12 -12.78 -13.06
CA ARG A 21 4.95 -13.58 -12.69
C ARG A 21 3.63 -12.86 -12.90
N ILE A 22 3.55 -11.59 -12.50
CA ILE A 22 2.27 -10.86 -12.49
C ILE A 22 2.05 -10.00 -13.74
N ARG A 23 3.03 -9.85 -14.62
CA ARG A 23 3.01 -8.92 -15.78
C ARG A 23 1.72 -8.95 -16.59
N GLU A 24 1.25 -10.14 -16.95
CA GLU A 24 0.03 -10.33 -17.76
C GLU A 24 -1.28 -10.19 -16.96
N ARG A 25 -1.19 -10.11 -15.62
CA ARG A 25 -2.33 -10.02 -14.71
C ARG A 25 -2.59 -8.58 -14.27
N ILE A 26 -1.54 -7.78 -14.15
CA ILE A 26 -1.60 -6.38 -13.72
C ILE A 26 -1.79 -5.42 -14.90
N ARG A 27 -2.20 -4.19 -14.62
CA ARG A 27 -2.06 -3.08 -15.56
C ARG A 27 -0.66 -2.48 -15.43
N SER A 28 -0.02 -2.18 -16.55
CA SER A 28 1.08 -1.22 -16.60
C SER A 28 0.47 0.17 -16.41
N THR A 29 0.43 0.64 -15.16
CA THR A 29 -0.17 1.93 -14.81
C THR A 29 0.69 3.07 -15.35
N PRO A 30 0.09 4.17 -15.82
CA PRO A 30 0.85 5.29 -16.39
C PRO A 30 1.66 6.01 -15.31
N VAL A 31 2.73 6.69 -15.73
CA VAL A 31 3.38 7.76 -14.97
C VAL A 31 2.90 9.09 -15.50
N LEU A 32 2.20 9.87 -14.67
CA LEU A 32 1.78 11.22 -15.02
C LEU A 32 2.76 12.25 -14.47
N ALA A 33 3.04 13.28 -15.26
CA ALA A 33 3.77 14.47 -14.86
C ALA A 33 3.02 15.68 -15.41
N ASP A 34 2.96 16.76 -14.64
CA ASP A 34 2.18 17.95 -14.97
C ASP A 34 2.93 19.22 -14.54
N PRO A 35 3.24 20.16 -15.46
CA PRO A 35 4.00 21.36 -15.13
C PRO A 35 3.34 22.26 -14.07
N ASP A 36 2.00 22.31 -14.00
CA ASP A 36 1.30 23.12 -13.00
C ASP A 36 1.43 22.49 -11.60
N LEU A 37 1.42 21.15 -11.53
CA LEU A 37 1.75 20.42 -10.31
C LEU A 37 3.20 20.68 -9.88
N ASP A 38 4.14 20.67 -10.83
CA ASP A 38 5.56 20.92 -10.56
C ASP A 38 5.79 22.32 -10.00
N GLU A 39 5.17 23.34 -10.62
CA GLU A 39 5.23 24.73 -10.14
C GLU A 39 4.63 24.85 -8.74
N THR A 40 3.47 24.22 -8.51
CA THR A 40 2.78 24.25 -7.20
C THR A 40 3.61 23.61 -6.10
N LEU A 41 4.34 22.54 -6.40
CA LEU A 41 5.12 21.76 -5.43
C LEU A 41 6.61 22.11 -5.40
N GLY A 42 7.08 23.00 -6.28
CA GLY A 42 8.47 23.45 -6.34
C GLY A 42 9.48 22.37 -6.73
N CYS A 43 9.04 21.26 -7.34
CA CYS A 43 9.87 20.13 -7.77
C CYS A 43 9.22 19.40 -8.95
N GLN A 44 9.97 18.56 -9.66
CA GLN A 44 9.41 17.74 -10.75
C GLN A 44 8.77 16.49 -10.17
N VAL A 45 7.46 16.29 -10.38
CA VAL A 45 6.70 15.20 -9.77
C VAL A 45 6.24 14.18 -10.81
N PHE A 46 6.61 12.92 -10.58
CA PHE A 46 6.27 11.78 -11.42
C PHE A 46 5.33 10.84 -10.65
N CYS A 47 4.05 10.85 -11.02
CA CYS A 47 2.98 10.12 -10.35
C CYS A 47 2.78 8.73 -10.95
N LYS A 48 3.22 7.66 -10.28
CA LYS A 48 2.87 6.29 -10.65
C LYS A 48 1.44 5.98 -10.21
N CYS A 49 0.51 5.91 -11.16
CA CYS A 49 -0.94 5.91 -10.92
C CYS A 49 -1.50 4.54 -10.53
N GLU A 50 -1.16 4.02 -9.36
CA GLU A 50 -1.68 2.75 -8.84
C GLU A 50 -3.17 2.79 -8.46
N ASN A 51 -3.77 3.98 -8.34
CA ASN A 51 -5.23 4.16 -8.30
C ASN A 51 -5.92 3.64 -9.58
N LEU A 52 -5.20 3.56 -10.70
CA LEU A 52 -5.69 3.00 -11.97
C LEU A 52 -5.38 1.50 -12.13
N GLN A 53 -4.75 0.87 -11.14
CA GLN A 53 -4.53 -0.57 -11.13
C GLN A 53 -5.87 -1.32 -11.06
N ARG A 54 -5.86 -2.62 -11.36
CA ARG A 54 -6.99 -3.49 -11.06
C ARG A 54 -7.30 -3.40 -9.57
N THR A 55 -8.59 -3.52 -9.25
CA THR A 55 -9.13 -3.25 -7.91
C THR A 55 -8.89 -1.84 -7.36
N GLY A 56 -8.42 -0.89 -8.18
CA GLY A 56 -8.28 0.52 -7.82
C GLY A 56 -7.12 0.86 -6.87
N ALA A 57 -6.17 -0.06 -6.67
CA ALA A 57 -5.03 0.16 -5.79
C ALA A 57 -3.85 -0.79 -6.07
N PHE A 58 -2.66 -0.41 -5.61
CA PHE A 58 -1.41 -1.19 -5.77
C PHE A 58 -1.49 -2.62 -5.21
N LYS A 59 -2.37 -2.85 -4.23
CA LYS A 59 -2.51 -4.12 -3.50
C LYS A 59 -2.67 -5.33 -4.41
N PHE A 60 -3.25 -5.14 -5.60
CA PHE A 60 -3.41 -6.21 -6.58
C PHE A 60 -2.08 -6.83 -7.03
N ARG A 61 -0.98 -6.08 -7.00
CA ARG A 61 0.35 -6.58 -7.41
C ARG A 61 0.84 -7.69 -6.48
N GLY A 62 0.96 -7.41 -5.19
CA GLY A 62 1.39 -8.38 -4.18
C GLY A 62 0.39 -9.50 -3.96
N ALA A 63 -0.92 -9.21 -3.99
CA ALA A 63 -1.93 -10.26 -3.90
C ALA A 63 -1.79 -11.24 -5.08
N SER A 64 -1.66 -10.74 -6.30
CA SER A 64 -1.43 -11.58 -7.49
C SER A 64 -0.13 -12.37 -7.38
N ASN A 65 0.94 -11.75 -6.88
CA ASN A 65 2.21 -12.42 -6.71
C ASN A 65 2.11 -13.58 -5.72
N ALA A 66 1.58 -13.31 -4.51
CA ALA A 66 1.44 -14.30 -3.46
C ALA A 66 0.56 -15.48 -3.88
N VAL A 67 -0.58 -15.22 -4.52
CA VAL A 67 -1.47 -16.31 -4.95
C VAL A 67 -0.85 -17.12 -6.10
N ALA A 68 -0.23 -16.47 -7.09
CA ALA A 68 0.42 -17.18 -8.19
C ALA A 68 1.62 -18.02 -7.69
N ARG A 69 2.33 -17.56 -6.66
CA ARG A 69 3.41 -18.32 -5.99
C ARG A 69 2.91 -19.63 -5.37
N LEU A 70 1.71 -19.65 -4.78
CA LEU A 70 1.10 -20.88 -4.29
C LEU A 70 0.87 -21.89 -5.43
N GLY A 71 0.41 -21.42 -6.58
CA GLY A 71 0.25 -22.24 -7.79
C GLY A 71 1.57 -22.81 -8.29
N GLU A 72 2.61 -21.97 -8.42
CA GLU A 72 3.95 -22.41 -8.83
C GLU A 72 4.57 -23.42 -7.85
N ALA A 73 4.28 -23.29 -6.55
CA ALA A 73 4.74 -24.20 -5.52
C ALA A 73 3.93 -25.51 -5.45
N GLY A 74 2.87 -25.66 -6.25
CA GLY A 74 1.98 -26.83 -6.21
C GLY A 74 1.17 -26.93 -4.92
N VAL A 75 0.94 -25.80 -4.24
CA VAL A 75 0.17 -25.76 -2.98
C VAL A 75 -1.30 -25.60 -3.34
N ASP A 76 -2.10 -26.64 -3.13
CA ASP A 76 -3.56 -26.59 -3.26
C ASP A 76 -4.21 -25.91 -2.05
N GLY A 77 -5.40 -25.33 -2.24
CA GLY A 77 -6.19 -24.72 -1.16
C GLY A 77 -6.61 -23.28 -1.41
N ASP A 78 -7.64 -22.86 -0.70
CA ASP A 78 -8.19 -21.50 -0.79
C ASP A 78 -7.46 -20.55 0.17
N VAL A 79 -7.53 -19.25 -0.12
CA VAL A 79 -6.76 -18.24 0.60
C VAL A 79 -7.62 -17.42 1.55
N ALA A 80 -7.05 -16.98 2.67
CA ALA A 80 -7.72 -16.16 3.66
C ALA A 80 -6.89 -14.93 4.06
N THR A 81 -7.58 -13.84 4.39
CA THR A 81 -6.98 -12.65 5.01
C THR A 81 -7.96 -11.96 5.93
N HIS A 82 -7.47 -11.17 6.88
CA HIS A 82 -8.25 -10.08 7.45
C HIS A 82 -7.94 -8.79 6.65
N SER A 83 -8.96 -8.05 6.24
CA SER A 83 -8.74 -6.74 5.58
C SER A 83 -9.98 -5.88 5.65
N SER A 84 -9.80 -4.63 6.05
CA SER A 84 -10.84 -3.62 6.04
C SER A 84 -10.90 -2.83 4.72
N GLY A 85 -10.42 -3.35 3.57
CA GLY A 85 -10.46 -2.60 2.31
C GLY A 85 -9.67 -3.20 1.13
N ASN A 86 -8.71 -2.42 0.60
CA ASN A 86 -8.04 -2.65 -0.68
C ASN A 86 -7.40 -4.04 -0.85
N HIS A 87 -6.84 -4.62 0.22
CA HIS A 87 -6.22 -5.95 0.16
C HIS A 87 -7.25 -7.07 -0.01
N GLY A 88 -8.41 -6.98 0.64
CA GLY A 88 -9.48 -7.99 0.48
C GLY A 88 -9.96 -8.09 -0.97
N ALA A 89 -10.22 -6.95 -1.61
CA ALA A 89 -10.62 -6.91 -3.02
C ALA A 89 -9.51 -7.42 -3.96
N ALA A 90 -8.26 -7.04 -3.68
CA ALA A 90 -7.09 -7.51 -4.42
C ALA A 90 -6.91 -9.03 -4.32
N LEU A 91 -7.00 -9.59 -3.12
CA LEU A 91 -6.89 -11.03 -2.88
C LEU A 91 -8.03 -11.81 -3.54
N ALA A 92 -9.26 -11.31 -3.43
CA ALA A 92 -10.42 -11.91 -4.10
C ALA A 92 -10.22 -12.00 -5.61
N LEU A 93 -9.76 -10.91 -6.25
CA LEU A 93 -9.50 -10.93 -7.68
C LEU A 93 -8.33 -11.84 -8.05
N ALA A 94 -7.25 -11.85 -7.26
CA ALA A 94 -6.09 -12.70 -7.49
C ALA A 94 -6.44 -14.19 -7.38
N ALA A 95 -7.14 -14.59 -6.31
CA ALA A 95 -7.60 -15.96 -6.10
C ALA A 95 -8.47 -16.45 -7.24
N ARG A 96 -9.48 -15.64 -7.64
CA ARG A 96 -10.39 -15.99 -8.73
C ARG A 96 -9.67 -16.24 -10.06
N LEU A 97 -8.62 -15.48 -10.36
CA LEU A 97 -7.84 -15.68 -11.58
C LEU A 97 -6.99 -16.95 -11.57
N GLU A 98 -6.60 -17.43 -10.39
CA GLU A 98 -5.84 -18.67 -10.19
C GLU A 98 -6.77 -19.86 -9.88
N GLY A 99 -8.09 -19.71 -10.03
CA GLY A 99 -9.07 -20.77 -9.79
C GLY A 99 -9.25 -21.14 -8.32
N ARG A 100 -8.96 -20.23 -7.39
CA ARG A 100 -9.12 -20.38 -5.93
C ARG A 100 -10.24 -19.48 -5.41
N ASN A 101 -10.78 -19.84 -4.24
CA ASN A 101 -11.64 -18.96 -3.46
C ASN A 101 -10.80 -18.08 -2.52
N ALA A 102 -11.32 -16.90 -2.21
CA ALA A 102 -10.75 -16.00 -1.21
C ALA A 102 -11.76 -15.74 -0.10
N HIS A 103 -11.32 -15.93 1.14
CA HIS A 103 -12.09 -15.67 2.35
C HIS A 103 -11.54 -14.40 3.02
N VAL A 104 -12.38 -13.40 3.21
CA VAL A 104 -11.98 -12.09 3.74
C VAL A 104 -12.74 -11.80 5.02
N VAL A 105 -12.00 -11.75 6.13
CA VAL A 105 -12.53 -11.33 7.42
C VAL A 105 -12.64 -9.80 7.46
N MET A 106 -13.85 -9.30 7.67
CA MET A 106 -14.18 -7.88 7.68
C MET A 106 -15.00 -7.53 8.94
N PRO A 107 -14.70 -6.42 9.64
CA PRO A 107 -15.57 -5.87 10.67
C PRO A 107 -17.00 -5.64 10.16
N SER A 108 -18.00 -5.90 11.02
CA SER A 108 -19.42 -5.67 10.72
C SER A 108 -19.77 -4.21 10.38
N ASP A 109 -18.95 -3.26 10.83
CA ASP A 109 -19.06 -1.83 10.55
C ASP A 109 -18.23 -1.36 9.33
N SER A 110 -17.65 -2.30 8.58
CA SER A 110 -16.91 -1.98 7.35
C SER A 110 -17.79 -1.25 6.34
N SER A 111 -17.22 -0.27 5.64
CA SER A 111 -17.95 0.50 4.62
C SER A 111 -18.61 -0.43 3.59
N PRO A 112 -19.88 -0.19 3.23
CA PRO A 112 -20.59 -0.98 2.21
C PRO A 112 -19.83 -1.08 0.89
N LEU A 113 -19.15 0.00 0.47
CA LEU A 113 -18.36 0.03 -0.77
C LEU A 113 -17.25 -1.03 -0.77
N LYS A 114 -16.61 -1.24 0.38
CA LYS A 114 -15.51 -2.19 0.53
C LYS A 114 -16.00 -3.63 0.58
N ILE A 115 -17.10 -3.88 1.27
CA ILE A 115 -17.78 -5.19 1.28
C ILE A 115 -18.22 -5.54 -0.15
N GLU A 116 -18.82 -4.58 -0.87
CA GLU A 116 -19.22 -4.77 -2.26
C GLU A 116 -18.02 -5.05 -3.16
N ALA A 117 -16.90 -4.33 -2.98
CA ALA A 117 -15.68 -4.56 -3.76
C ALA A 117 -15.15 -5.99 -3.60
N VAL A 118 -15.12 -6.54 -2.38
CA VAL A 118 -14.71 -7.93 -2.14
C VAL A 118 -15.65 -8.90 -2.86
N ARG A 119 -16.97 -8.76 -2.66
CA ARG A 119 -17.99 -9.62 -3.28
C ARG A 119 -17.96 -9.55 -4.80
N ARG A 120 -17.79 -8.34 -5.36
CA ARG A 120 -17.70 -8.09 -6.81
C ARG A 120 -16.58 -8.89 -7.47
N TYR A 121 -15.47 -9.11 -6.74
CA TYR A 121 -14.35 -9.89 -7.24
C TYR A 121 -14.39 -11.37 -6.86
N GLY A 122 -15.47 -11.84 -6.25
CA GLY A 122 -15.70 -13.25 -5.91
C GLY A 122 -15.21 -13.65 -4.52
N GLY A 123 -14.88 -12.71 -3.65
CA GLY A 123 -14.48 -13.01 -2.28
C GLY A 123 -15.67 -13.33 -1.39
N GLU A 124 -15.51 -14.35 -0.53
CA GLU A 124 -16.43 -14.68 0.55
C GLU A 124 -16.12 -13.80 1.77
N VAL A 125 -17.12 -13.04 2.24
CA VAL A 125 -16.96 -12.12 3.36
C VAL A 125 -17.38 -12.80 4.66
N HIS A 126 -16.46 -12.87 5.63
CA HIS A 126 -16.69 -13.37 6.97
C HIS A 126 -16.74 -12.18 7.93
N PHE A 127 -17.89 -11.96 8.57
CA PHE A 127 -18.06 -10.81 9.46
C PHE A 127 -17.54 -11.10 10.87
N CYS A 128 -16.92 -10.10 11.48
CA CYS A 128 -16.46 -10.15 12.87
C CYS A 128 -16.84 -8.87 13.62
N GLU A 129 -16.65 -8.85 14.94
CA GLU A 129 -16.77 -7.62 15.72
C GLU A 129 -15.66 -6.63 15.33
N PRO A 130 -15.87 -5.30 15.48
CA PRO A 130 -14.93 -4.26 15.07
C PRO A 130 -13.75 -4.12 16.05
N THR A 131 -13.11 -5.24 16.40
CA THR A 131 -11.95 -5.31 17.29
C THR A 131 -10.78 -5.98 16.58
N HIS A 132 -9.55 -5.69 17.01
CA HIS A 132 -8.37 -6.42 16.52
C HIS A 132 -8.41 -7.91 16.90
N GLN A 133 -8.87 -8.20 18.12
CA GLN A 133 -9.00 -9.56 18.64
C GLN A 133 -9.97 -10.40 17.80
N SER A 134 -11.21 -9.93 17.59
CA SER A 134 -12.21 -10.69 16.83
C SER A 134 -11.81 -10.94 15.38
N ARG A 135 -11.10 -9.99 14.75
CA ARG A 135 -10.51 -10.20 13.42
C ARG A 135 -9.44 -11.29 13.40
N ALA A 136 -8.59 -11.34 14.41
CA ALA A 136 -7.53 -12.33 14.52
C ALA A 136 -8.11 -13.73 14.78
N GLU A 137 -9.04 -13.84 15.74
CA GLU A 137 -9.72 -15.10 16.09
C GLU A 137 -10.49 -15.69 14.91
N GLU A 138 -11.24 -14.86 14.17
CA GLU A 138 -12.00 -15.34 13.01
C GLU A 138 -11.08 -15.75 11.85
N LEU A 139 -9.96 -15.04 11.65
CA LEU A 139 -8.96 -15.49 10.67
C LEU A 139 -8.34 -16.82 11.12
N GLU A 140 -7.95 -16.95 12.38
CA GLU A 140 -7.35 -18.17 12.93
C GLU A 140 -8.29 -19.38 12.74
N ARG A 141 -9.59 -19.22 13.00
CA ARG A 141 -10.62 -20.23 12.75
C ARG A 141 -10.65 -20.69 11.27
N LEU A 142 -10.51 -19.75 10.34
CA LEU A 142 -10.44 -20.06 8.90
C LEU A 142 -9.17 -20.83 8.54
N LEU A 143 -8.03 -20.50 9.17
CA LEU A 143 -6.76 -21.18 8.95
C LEU A 143 -6.75 -22.59 9.53
N GLU A 144 -7.33 -22.80 10.71
CA GLU A 144 -7.57 -24.15 11.28
C GLU A 144 -8.43 -25.02 10.36
N GLY A 145 -9.30 -24.40 9.56
CA GLY A 145 -10.09 -25.04 8.50
C GLY A 145 -9.30 -25.42 7.24
N GLY A 146 -7.99 -25.15 7.19
CA GLY A 146 -7.12 -25.48 6.06
C GLY A 146 -6.94 -24.37 5.03
N LEU A 147 -7.41 -23.16 5.30
CA LEU A 147 -7.16 -22.01 4.42
C LEU A 147 -5.74 -21.46 4.59
N ILE A 148 -5.23 -20.85 3.52
CA ILE A 148 -3.86 -20.32 3.46
C ILE A 148 -3.87 -18.83 3.76
N ALA A 149 -3.16 -18.41 4.81
CA ALA A 149 -3.05 -17.00 5.17
C ALA A 149 -2.25 -16.20 4.14
N VAL A 150 -2.82 -15.11 3.63
CA VAL A 150 -2.11 -14.13 2.79
C VAL A 150 -2.15 -12.77 3.46
N HIS A 151 -1.11 -12.48 4.25
CA HIS A 151 -1.02 -11.25 5.04
C HIS A 151 -1.06 -9.99 4.15
N PRO A 152 -1.77 -8.91 4.53
CA PRO A 152 -1.89 -7.70 3.70
C PRO A 152 -0.62 -6.89 3.43
N TYR A 153 0.50 -7.22 4.09
CA TYR A 153 1.74 -6.44 4.01
C TYR A 153 2.99 -7.13 4.58
N ASP A 154 2.89 -7.91 5.67
CA ASP A 154 4.05 -8.54 6.32
C ASP A 154 4.31 -9.97 5.82
N ASN A 155 4.42 -10.10 4.50
CA ASN A 155 4.65 -11.36 3.80
C ASN A 155 5.62 -11.10 2.63
N ALA A 156 6.60 -11.98 2.44
CA ALA A 156 7.68 -11.78 1.47
C ALA A 156 7.15 -11.63 0.03
N ASP A 157 6.23 -12.51 -0.40
CA ASP A 157 5.63 -12.44 -1.74
C ASP A 157 4.79 -11.17 -1.92
N ILE A 158 4.10 -10.73 -0.87
CA ILE A 158 3.35 -9.48 -0.89
C ILE A 158 4.30 -8.31 -1.11
N ILE A 159 5.36 -8.19 -0.30
CA ILE A 159 6.39 -7.14 -0.39
C ILE A 159 7.02 -7.13 -1.79
N ALA A 160 7.44 -8.29 -2.29
CA ALA A 160 8.06 -8.42 -3.61
C ALA A 160 7.13 -7.95 -4.73
N GLY A 161 5.86 -8.35 -4.69
CA GLY A 161 4.88 -7.89 -5.68
C GLY A 161 4.60 -6.39 -5.59
N GLN A 162 4.56 -5.80 -4.39
CA GLN A 162 4.35 -4.35 -4.27
C GLN A 162 5.51 -3.54 -4.84
N GLY A 163 6.74 -4.03 -4.68
CA GLY A 163 7.94 -3.40 -5.23
C GLY A 163 7.94 -3.25 -6.75
N THR A 164 7.14 -4.05 -7.46
CA THR A 164 7.02 -3.97 -8.93
C THR A 164 6.48 -2.62 -9.41
N ALA A 165 5.69 -1.89 -8.60
CA ALA A 165 5.24 -0.55 -8.94
C ALA A 165 6.40 0.44 -9.04
N ALA A 166 7.32 0.39 -8.07
CA ALA A 166 8.52 1.22 -8.05
C ALA A 166 9.52 0.80 -9.13
N LEU A 167 9.65 -0.51 -9.39
CA LEU A 167 10.45 -1.02 -10.49
C LEU A 167 10.00 -0.44 -11.84
N GLU A 168 8.69 -0.46 -12.12
CA GLU A 168 8.15 0.12 -13.35
C GLU A 168 8.37 1.63 -13.44
N LEU A 169 8.11 2.36 -12.35
CA LEU A 169 8.28 3.82 -12.31
C LEU A 169 9.71 4.24 -12.65
N GLU A 170 10.69 3.58 -12.04
CA GLU A 170 12.09 3.95 -12.22
C GLU A 170 12.66 3.47 -13.58
N GLN A 171 12.10 2.39 -14.18
CA GLN A 171 12.38 2.07 -15.59
C GLN A 171 11.87 3.15 -16.54
N GLU A 172 10.73 3.75 -16.23
CA GLU A 172 10.13 4.82 -17.04
C GLU A 172 10.82 6.18 -16.80
N VAL A 173 11.32 6.42 -15.58
CA VAL A 173 11.99 7.65 -15.17
C VAL A 173 13.34 7.32 -14.50
N PRO A 174 14.38 6.95 -15.25
CA PRO A 174 15.68 6.50 -14.69
C PRO A 174 16.53 7.63 -14.09
N THR A 175 15.96 8.82 -13.93
CA THR A 175 16.63 10.01 -13.38
C THR A 175 16.00 10.48 -12.07
N LEU A 176 15.17 9.64 -11.43
CA LEU A 176 14.57 9.98 -10.15
C LEU A 176 15.64 10.11 -9.08
N GLU A 177 15.47 11.11 -8.22
CA GLU A 177 16.34 11.35 -7.08
C GLU A 177 15.69 10.89 -5.77
N VAL A 178 14.35 10.92 -5.75
CA VAL A 178 13.51 10.64 -4.59
C VAL A 178 12.33 9.78 -5.03
N LEU A 179 11.95 8.80 -4.19
CA LEU A 179 10.69 8.06 -4.34
C LEU A 179 9.93 8.09 -3.01
N MET A 180 8.63 8.41 -3.10
CA MET A 180 7.73 8.53 -1.96
C MET A 180 6.62 7.50 -2.00
N THR A 181 6.33 6.91 -0.83
CA THR A 181 5.23 5.97 -0.65
C THR A 181 4.46 6.24 0.64
N PRO A 182 3.13 6.07 0.67
CA PRO A 182 2.41 6.00 1.93
C PRO A 182 2.88 4.79 2.75
N ILE A 183 2.82 4.94 4.08
CA ILE A 183 3.07 3.88 5.05
C ILE A 183 1.80 3.62 5.85
N GLY A 184 1.39 2.35 5.88
CA GLY A 184 0.61 1.76 6.97
C GLY A 184 1.42 0.57 7.48
N GLY A 185 0.99 -0.66 7.21
CA GLY A 185 1.80 -1.84 7.55
C GLY A 185 3.17 -2.00 6.86
N GLY A 186 3.55 -1.08 5.96
CA GLY A 186 4.93 -0.98 5.42
C GLY A 186 5.28 -1.82 4.18
N GLY A 187 4.36 -2.64 3.66
CA GLY A 187 4.68 -3.54 2.52
C GLY A 187 5.03 -2.81 1.22
N LEU A 188 4.36 -1.70 0.92
CA LEU A 188 4.62 -0.89 -0.29
C LEU A 188 6.01 -0.23 -0.23
N ILE A 189 6.31 0.47 0.86
CA ILE A 189 7.59 1.15 1.02
C ILE A 189 8.74 0.16 1.03
N SER A 190 8.57 -1.00 1.66
CA SER A 190 9.61 -2.01 1.75
C SER A 190 9.94 -2.58 0.38
N GLY A 191 8.92 -2.98 -0.39
CA GLY A 191 9.11 -3.42 -1.77
C GLY A 191 9.74 -2.33 -2.64
N SER A 192 9.31 -1.08 -2.46
CA SER A 192 9.84 0.06 -3.22
C SER A 192 11.31 0.35 -2.90
N ALA A 193 11.68 0.25 -1.62
CA ALA A 193 13.05 0.47 -1.17
C ALA A 193 14.00 -0.63 -1.70
N ILE A 194 13.54 -1.88 -1.73
CA ILE A 194 14.31 -2.99 -2.30
C ILE A 194 14.44 -2.81 -3.83
N ALA A 195 13.35 -2.47 -4.52
CA ALA A 195 13.30 -2.31 -5.98
C ALA A 195 14.29 -1.23 -6.49
N THR A 196 14.46 -0.15 -5.73
CA THR A 196 15.20 1.04 -6.16
C THR A 196 16.60 1.17 -5.56
N ARG A 197 17.00 0.23 -4.69
CA ARG A 197 18.26 0.30 -3.94
C ARG A 197 19.49 0.45 -4.83
N ALA A 198 19.56 -0.28 -5.95
CA ALA A 198 20.70 -0.23 -6.86
C ALA A 198 20.80 1.08 -7.66
N TRP A 199 19.75 1.90 -7.64
CA TRP A 199 19.60 3.11 -8.44
C TRP A 199 19.90 4.39 -7.66
N GLY A 200 20.18 4.28 -6.37
CA GLY A 200 20.60 5.43 -5.56
C GLY A 200 19.48 6.42 -5.22
N VAL A 201 18.23 6.04 -5.47
CA VAL A 201 17.03 6.84 -5.16
C VAL A 201 16.85 6.94 -3.65
N SER A 202 16.60 8.16 -3.15
CA SER A 202 16.27 8.37 -1.73
C SER A 202 14.81 8.02 -1.46
N ILE A 203 14.56 7.03 -0.59
CA ILE A 203 13.20 6.59 -0.26
C ILE A 203 12.65 7.35 0.94
N PHE A 204 11.46 7.93 0.78
CA PHE A 204 10.72 8.59 1.85
C PHE A 204 9.38 7.89 2.08
N GLY A 205 9.08 7.65 3.35
CA GLY A 205 7.78 7.21 3.81
C GLY A 205 6.92 8.37 4.26
N VAL A 206 5.60 8.22 4.18
CA VAL A 206 4.67 9.19 4.75
C VAL A 206 3.57 8.49 5.54
N GLU A 207 3.38 8.92 6.78
CA GLU A 207 2.25 8.54 7.63
C GLU A 207 1.38 9.77 7.93
N PRO A 208 0.07 9.60 8.17
CA PRO A 208 -0.73 10.66 8.78
C PRO A 208 -0.36 10.82 10.26
N GLU A 209 -0.39 12.05 10.78
CA GLU A 209 -0.03 12.36 12.18
C GLU A 209 -0.79 11.51 13.20
N GLY A 210 -2.09 11.29 12.98
CA GLY A 210 -2.92 10.48 13.88
C GLY A 210 -2.76 8.97 13.75
N ALA A 211 -1.86 8.48 12.90
CA ALA A 211 -1.56 7.06 12.75
C ALA A 211 -0.07 6.80 12.43
N ALA A 212 0.83 7.61 12.99
CA ALA A 212 2.27 7.57 12.75
C ALA A 212 3.02 6.49 13.58
N ASP A 213 2.57 5.23 13.53
CA ASP A 213 3.20 4.18 14.34
C ASP A 213 4.63 3.84 13.92
N THR A 214 4.96 3.98 12.63
CA THR A 214 6.31 3.69 12.15
C THR A 214 7.29 4.75 12.66
N VAL A 215 6.90 6.03 12.69
CA VAL A 215 7.69 7.10 13.31
C VAL A 215 7.98 6.76 14.78
N ASP A 216 6.93 6.49 15.56
CA ASP A 216 7.06 6.14 16.98
C ASP A 216 7.94 4.89 17.19
N SER A 217 7.77 3.89 16.32
CA SER A 217 8.54 2.64 16.36
C SER A 217 10.01 2.85 16.03
N LEU A 218 10.33 3.73 15.06
CA LEU A 218 11.70 4.08 14.70
C LEU A 218 12.39 4.86 15.83
N GLU A 219 11.70 5.81 16.46
CA GLU A 219 12.22 6.57 17.60
C GLU A 219 12.49 5.67 18.81
N ARG A 220 11.58 4.73 19.07
CA ARG A 220 11.74 3.73 20.14
C ARG A 220 12.79 2.67 19.81
N GLY A 221 13.10 2.46 18.53
CA GLY A 221 13.97 1.39 18.05
C GLY A 221 13.31 0.00 18.05
N ALA A 222 12.00 -0.08 18.30
CA ALA A 222 11.21 -1.30 18.33
C ALA A 222 9.74 -0.98 18.00
N ILE A 223 9.03 -1.94 17.39
CA ILE A 223 7.61 -1.81 17.02
C ILE A 223 6.78 -1.52 18.27
N ILE A 224 5.91 -0.51 18.19
CA ILE A 224 5.00 -0.16 19.29
C ILE A 224 3.88 -1.18 19.43
N GLU A 225 3.45 -1.44 20.67
CA GLU A 225 2.39 -2.43 20.97
C GLU A 225 1.01 -1.78 21.13
N THR A 226 0.97 -0.53 21.61
CA THR A 226 -0.28 0.22 21.80
C THR A 226 -0.45 1.21 20.65
N TYR A 227 -1.57 1.09 19.94
CA TYR A 227 -1.86 1.91 18.77
C TYR A 227 -3.35 2.23 18.70
N ARG A 228 -3.68 3.52 18.53
CA ARG A 228 -5.06 4.02 18.41
C ARG A 228 -5.11 5.04 17.28
N PRO A 229 -5.31 4.59 16.03
CA PRO A 229 -5.25 5.46 14.87
C PRO A 229 -6.48 6.37 14.79
N ASP A 230 -6.27 7.66 14.52
CA ASP A 230 -7.31 8.66 14.28
C ASP A 230 -6.93 9.55 13.08
N THR A 231 -7.43 9.19 11.91
CA THR A 231 -7.12 9.89 10.65
C THR A 231 -8.11 9.51 9.56
N ILE A 232 -8.42 10.40 8.62
CA ILE A 232 -9.21 10.07 7.42
C ILE A 232 -8.51 9.07 6.48
N ALA A 233 -7.19 8.85 6.59
CA ALA A 233 -6.44 7.87 5.80
C ALA A 233 -6.65 6.44 6.31
N ASP A 234 -7.84 5.89 6.04
CA ASP A 234 -8.30 4.59 6.53
C ASP A 234 -7.39 3.41 6.15
N GLY A 235 -6.69 3.50 5.01
CA GLY A 235 -5.78 2.46 4.52
C GLY A 235 -4.45 2.40 5.25
N LEU A 236 -4.15 3.39 6.09
CA LEU A 236 -2.86 3.55 6.79
C LEU A 236 -2.97 3.32 8.30
N ARG A 237 -4.15 2.91 8.79
CA ARG A 237 -4.43 2.68 10.21
C ARG A 237 -3.93 1.32 10.73
N ALA A 238 -2.73 0.88 10.34
CA ALA A 238 -2.19 -0.43 10.70
C ALA A 238 -0.74 -0.33 11.17
N ILE A 239 -0.42 -1.04 12.27
CA ILE A 239 0.95 -1.15 12.79
C ILE A 239 1.86 -1.76 11.73
N VAL A 240 3.07 -1.22 11.61
CA VAL A 240 4.14 -1.69 10.72
C VAL A 240 4.45 -3.17 10.95
N GLY A 241 4.60 -3.93 9.86
CA GLY A 241 4.97 -5.35 9.90
C GLY A 241 6.43 -5.57 10.34
N VAL A 242 6.75 -6.76 10.85
CA VAL A 242 8.09 -7.08 11.37
C VAL A 242 9.16 -7.03 10.27
N ARG A 243 8.89 -7.63 9.10
CA ARG A 243 9.82 -7.56 7.95
C ARG A 243 9.96 -6.13 7.45
N ASN A 244 8.83 -5.44 7.39
CA ASN A 244 8.76 -4.09 6.84
C ASN A 244 9.51 -3.09 7.72
N PHE A 245 9.38 -3.19 9.05
CA PHE A 245 10.13 -2.37 9.98
C PHE A 245 11.64 -2.55 9.81
N GLU A 246 12.11 -3.78 9.61
CA GLU A 246 13.53 -4.04 9.38
C GLU A 246 14.03 -3.42 8.06
N VAL A 247 13.23 -3.51 6.99
CA VAL A 247 13.56 -2.86 5.71
C VAL A 247 13.56 -1.34 5.86
N ILE A 248 12.53 -0.77 6.50
CA ILE A 248 12.38 0.67 6.70
C ILE A 248 13.59 1.21 7.48
N ARG A 249 13.94 0.58 8.62
CA ARG A 249 15.08 0.99 9.45
C ARG A 249 16.41 0.98 8.70
N ARG A 250 16.59 0.08 7.73
CA ARG A 250 17.85 -0.06 6.97
C ARG A 250 17.92 0.81 5.71
N HIS A 251 16.79 1.04 5.05
CA HIS A 251 16.79 1.49 3.65
C HIS A 251 15.95 2.75 3.41
N VAL A 252 15.08 3.13 4.33
CA VAL A 252 14.25 4.34 4.19
C VAL A 252 14.99 5.52 4.81
N LYS A 253 15.12 6.61 4.04
CA LYS A 253 15.87 7.80 4.47
C LYS A 253 15.17 8.54 5.59
N ARG A 254 13.85 8.66 5.50
CA ARG A 254 13.01 9.34 6.48
C ARG A 254 11.55 8.92 6.33
N VAL A 255 10.84 8.85 7.44
CA VAL A 255 9.38 8.81 7.48
C VAL A 255 8.90 10.20 7.90
N LEU A 256 8.05 10.82 7.09
CA LEU A 256 7.46 12.13 7.32
C LEU A 256 6.01 11.98 7.77
N THR A 257 5.49 13.01 8.43
CA THR A 257 4.08 13.06 8.82
C THR A 257 3.33 14.22 8.17
N VAL A 258 2.03 14.03 7.99
CA VAL A 258 1.09 15.03 7.45
C VAL A 258 -0.22 15.01 8.22
N SER A 259 -0.89 16.16 8.33
CA SER A 259 -2.19 16.27 8.99
C SER A 259 -3.34 15.85 8.05
N ASP A 260 -4.51 15.55 8.60
CA ASP A 260 -5.70 15.25 7.80
C ASP A 260 -6.13 16.45 6.92
N ASP A 261 -5.84 17.68 7.32
CA ASP A 261 -6.08 18.87 6.49
C ASP A 261 -5.13 18.91 5.29
N ASP A 262 -3.86 18.56 5.49
CA ASP A 262 -2.91 18.40 4.39
C ASP A 262 -3.39 17.34 3.39
N LEU A 263 -4.00 16.25 3.87
CA LEU A 263 -4.57 15.20 3.01
C LEU A 263 -5.72 15.74 2.15
N ARG A 264 -6.67 16.48 2.73
CA ARG A 264 -7.81 17.04 1.99
C ARG A 264 -7.34 17.97 0.87
N GLU A 265 -6.39 18.84 1.18
CA GLU A 265 -5.84 19.77 0.21
C GLU A 265 -5.04 19.05 -0.90
N ALA A 266 -4.29 18.00 -0.56
CA ALA A 266 -3.59 17.18 -1.54
C ALA A 266 -4.53 16.35 -2.42
N MET A 267 -5.66 15.87 -1.89
CA MET A 267 -6.71 15.23 -2.68
C MET A 267 -7.28 16.20 -3.71
N THR A 268 -7.59 17.43 -3.29
CA THR A 268 -8.03 18.51 -4.18
C THR A 268 -6.97 18.82 -5.25
N LEU A 269 -5.69 18.90 -4.87
CA LEU A 269 -4.59 19.17 -5.80
C LEU A 269 -4.50 18.08 -6.89
N ALA A 270 -4.56 16.81 -6.50
CA ALA A 270 -4.54 15.69 -7.45
C ALA A 270 -5.73 15.76 -8.43
N TRP A 271 -6.91 16.14 -7.95
CA TRP A 271 -8.07 16.34 -8.82
C TRP A 271 -7.90 17.53 -9.78
N ARG A 272 -7.39 18.66 -9.28
CA ARG A 272 -7.25 19.91 -10.03
C ARG A 272 -6.14 19.88 -11.07
N SER A 273 -5.03 19.22 -10.79
CA SER A 273 -3.90 19.12 -11.73
C SER A 273 -4.00 17.87 -12.60
N LEU A 274 -4.29 16.71 -12.01
CA LEU A 274 -4.17 15.42 -12.72
C LEU A 274 -5.52 14.81 -13.14
N ARG A 275 -6.65 15.39 -12.72
CA ARG A 275 -8.01 14.82 -12.90
C ARG A 275 -8.13 13.41 -12.33
N LEU A 276 -7.38 13.11 -11.27
CA LEU A 276 -7.44 11.83 -10.58
C LEU A 276 -8.25 11.95 -9.29
N LEU A 277 -9.25 11.08 -9.14
CA LEU A 277 -9.90 10.83 -7.86
C LEU A 277 -9.03 9.84 -7.06
N ILE A 278 -8.46 10.31 -5.95
CA ILE A 278 -7.57 9.52 -5.09
C ILE A 278 -8.13 9.42 -3.67
N GLU A 279 -7.85 8.32 -2.98
CA GLU A 279 -8.24 8.13 -1.57
C GLU A 279 -7.28 8.87 -0.62
N PRO A 280 -7.67 9.19 0.64
CA PRO A 280 -6.85 10.02 1.52
C PRO A 280 -5.48 9.39 1.82
N SER A 281 -5.43 8.07 1.97
CA SER A 281 -4.18 7.30 2.12
C SER A 281 -3.18 7.59 1.00
N SER A 282 -3.66 7.74 -0.23
CA SER A 282 -2.84 8.02 -1.40
C SER A 282 -2.40 9.48 -1.50
N ALA A 283 -3.08 10.40 -0.84
CA ALA A 283 -2.79 11.83 -0.89
C ALA A 283 -1.58 12.20 -0.02
N THR A 284 -1.21 11.35 0.94
CA THR A 284 -0.08 11.55 1.87
C THR A 284 1.22 11.96 1.16
N VAL A 285 1.56 11.33 0.04
CA VAL A 285 2.82 11.61 -0.68
C VAL A 285 2.85 13.01 -1.28
N LEU A 286 1.74 13.50 -1.85
CA LEU A 286 1.64 14.87 -2.36
C LEU A 286 1.56 15.90 -1.22
N ALA A 287 0.82 15.57 -0.15
CA ALA A 287 0.75 16.37 1.06
C ALA A 287 2.14 16.59 1.67
N ALA A 288 2.96 15.55 1.75
CA ALA A 288 4.29 15.61 2.33
C ALA A 288 5.26 16.46 1.50
N ILE A 289 5.17 16.43 0.17
CA ILE A 289 6.00 17.30 -0.69
C ILE A 289 5.74 18.77 -0.36
N ARG A 290 4.46 19.13 -0.25
CA ARG A 290 4.04 20.50 0.04
C ARG A 290 4.38 20.94 1.46
N ARG A 291 4.25 20.04 2.45
CA ARG A 291 4.50 20.32 3.86
C ARG A 291 5.99 20.42 4.19
N HIS A 292 6.84 19.66 3.49
CA HIS A 292 8.28 19.55 3.76
C HIS A 292 9.13 19.89 2.52
N PRO A 293 8.98 21.09 1.92
CA PRO A 293 9.60 21.44 0.64
C PRO A 293 11.14 21.40 0.67
N GLU A 294 11.76 21.57 1.85
CA GLU A 294 13.22 21.50 2.03
C GLU A 294 13.81 20.12 1.66
N HIS A 295 12.99 19.09 1.61
CA HIS A 295 13.39 17.75 1.19
C HIS A 295 13.32 17.54 -0.32
N PHE A 296 12.53 18.34 -1.05
CA PHE A 296 12.12 18.02 -2.42
C PHE A 296 12.39 19.13 -3.43
N ALA A 297 12.53 20.39 -2.99
CA ALA A 297 12.68 21.55 -3.87
C ALA A 297 13.77 21.34 -4.93
N GLY A 298 13.42 21.56 -6.20
CA GLY A 298 14.30 21.42 -7.35
C GLY A 298 14.68 19.99 -7.76
N LYS A 299 14.16 18.95 -7.09
CA LYS A 299 14.47 17.54 -7.38
C LYS A 299 13.45 16.89 -8.30
N LYS A 300 13.81 15.72 -8.83
CA LYS A 300 12.91 14.78 -9.49
C LYS A 300 12.36 13.76 -8.49
N VAL A 301 11.07 13.88 -8.20
CA VAL A 301 10.37 13.13 -7.15
C VAL A 301 9.35 12.19 -7.76
N GLY A 302 9.57 10.90 -7.60
CA GLY A 302 8.58 9.87 -7.89
C GLY A 302 7.62 9.73 -6.72
N VAL A 303 6.32 9.63 -6.99
CA VAL A 303 5.31 9.36 -5.98
C VAL A 303 4.44 8.19 -6.41
N ILE A 304 4.17 7.25 -5.49
CA ILE A 304 3.21 6.19 -5.74
C ILE A 304 1.82 6.67 -5.32
N ILE A 305 0.95 6.94 -6.31
CA ILE A 305 -0.47 7.21 -6.09
C ILE A 305 -1.16 5.88 -5.80
N SER A 306 -1.06 5.43 -4.55
CA SER A 306 -1.35 4.06 -4.10
C SER A 306 -2.78 3.56 -4.35
N GLY A 307 -3.80 4.42 -4.39
CA GLY A 307 -5.20 3.97 -4.45
C GLY A 307 -6.21 5.07 -4.70
N GLY A 308 -7.38 4.68 -5.19
CA GLY A 308 -8.51 5.56 -5.50
C GLY A 308 -9.87 5.02 -5.06
N ASN A 309 -9.91 4.08 -4.12
CA ASN A 309 -11.14 3.39 -3.71
C ASN A 309 -11.91 4.23 -2.68
N ILE A 310 -12.46 5.34 -3.13
CA ILE A 310 -13.29 6.24 -2.34
C ILE A 310 -14.61 6.51 -3.05
N HIS A 311 -15.71 6.58 -2.30
CA HIS A 311 -16.98 6.97 -2.87
C HIS A 311 -16.95 8.47 -3.23
N PRO A 312 -17.40 8.89 -4.44
CA PRO A 312 -17.34 10.31 -4.85
C PRO A 312 -18.04 11.26 -3.86
N ALA A 313 -19.16 10.84 -3.25
CA ALA A 313 -19.85 11.65 -2.24
C ALA A 313 -19.04 11.80 -0.93
N ASP A 314 -18.26 10.78 -0.54
CA ASP A 314 -17.39 10.88 0.63
C ASP A 314 -16.20 11.78 0.32
N TRP A 315 -15.63 11.64 -0.88
CA TRP A 315 -14.58 12.54 -1.38
C TRP A 315 -15.04 13.99 -1.34
N ALA A 316 -16.20 14.29 -1.92
CA ALA A 316 -16.76 15.64 -1.97
C ALA A 316 -17.04 16.22 -0.58
N ARG A 317 -17.53 15.38 0.34
CA ARG A 317 -17.75 15.78 1.74
C ARG A 317 -16.43 16.09 2.46
N MET A 318 -15.36 15.35 2.16
CA MET A 318 -14.05 15.55 2.79
C MET A 318 -13.32 16.78 2.26
N THR A 319 -13.39 17.06 0.96
CA THR A 319 -12.64 18.15 0.32
C THR A 319 -13.43 19.45 0.20
N GLY A 320 -14.76 19.39 0.28
CA GLY A 320 -15.62 20.53 -0.02
C GLY A 320 -15.73 20.84 -1.52
N GLU A 321 -15.22 19.96 -2.39
CA GLU A 321 -15.26 20.10 -3.86
C GLU A 321 -16.16 19.07 -4.50
N THR A 322 -16.63 19.34 -5.73
CA THR A 322 -17.39 18.37 -6.52
C THR A 322 -16.48 17.77 -7.59
N PRO A 323 -16.13 16.48 -7.51
CA PRO A 323 -15.36 15.78 -8.53
C PRO A 323 -16.22 15.40 -9.75
#